data_AF-A0A803L5R1-F1
#
_entry.id   AF-A0A803L5R1-F1
#
_cell.length_a   1.000
_cell.length_b   1.000
_cell.length_c   1.000
_cell.angle_alpha   90.00
_cell.angle_beta   90.00
_cell.angle_gamma   90.00
#
_symmetry.space_group_name_H-M   'P 1'
#
loop_
_entity.id
_entity.type
_entity.pdbx_description
1 polymer ?
#
loop_
_entity_poly.entity_id
_entity_poly.type
_entity_poly.pdbx_seq_one_letter_code
_entity_poly.pdbx_strand_id
1 'polypeptide(L)'
;MDHWNSYKSSPSEQQYSEEVNYAAEMEPSENELSDYISACAKLWELDFNRLNPGKDYELDIGEGKRVHEREDMAEASLFTWVDENVFRKPTFSRFCALLDNYNPYEGCKEKVSEEERREQAAFIEEISRTAPIKYLYKYLSSTGLFTENYQEFKNMLKDLWFTLYGRGGTSGCSSSFEHVFVGQIKSRGEQQVSGFHNWLQFYLEEAKGKADYQGYILPRRNRQFPDAETQLLTVQFEWNGVLKSLSSMFIGVSPEFELALYTLCFFAGGEDNHIEVGPYPVNIKCYRLGNKIGSAFPIAEA
;
A
#
# COMPACT_ATOMS: atom_id res chain seq x y z
N MET A 1 -9.75 0.56 -19.90
CA MET A 1 -10.07 0.28 -18.48
C MET A 1 -11.14 -0.82 -18.28
N ASP A 2 -11.57 -1.57 -19.31
CA ASP A 2 -12.64 -2.58 -19.18
C ASP A 2 -12.17 -4.01 -18.81
N HIS A 3 -10.88 -4.21 -18.52
CA HIS A 3 -10.30 -5.55 -18.32
C HIS A 3 -10.54 -6.15 -16.93
N TRP A 4 -11.04 -5.38 -15.96
CA TRP A 4 -11.19 -5.82 -14.57
C TRP A 4 -12.43 -6.67 -14.30
N ASN A 5 -13.42 -6.61 -15.18
CA ASN A 5 -14.69 -7.31 -15.00
C ASN A 5 -14.53 -8.84 -14.90
N SER A 6 -13.42 -9.42 -15.39
CA SER A 6 -13.13 -10.85 -15.23
C SER A 6 -12.85 -11.27 -13.78
N TYR A 7 -12.45 -10.34 -12.91
CA TYR A 7 -12.14 -10.64 -11.50
C TYR A 7 -13.39 -10.72 -10.61
N LYS A 8 -14.58 -10.51 -11.20
CA LYS A 8 -15.89 -10.63 -10.54
C LYS A 8 -16.41 -12.07 -10.48
N SER A 9 -15.84 -12.97 -11.28
CA SER A 9 -16.16 -14.41 -11.30
C SER A 9 -15.75 -15.13 -10.01
N SER A 10 -16.16 -16.39 -9.82
CA SER A 10 -15.74 -17.17 -8.64
C SER A 10 -14.21 -17.29 -8.59
N PRO A 11 -13.55 -17.18 -7.41
CA PRO A 11 -12.11 -17.37 -7.30
C PRO A 11 -11.62 -18.68 -7.91
N SER A 12 -12.42 -19.75 -7.89
CA SER A 12 -12.09 -21.04 -8.50
C SER A 12 -12.07 -21.05 -10.03
N GLU A 13 -12.72 -20.07 -10.67
CA GLU A 13 -12.85 -19.93 -12.12
C GLU A 13 -11.82 -18.96 -12.72
N GLN A 14 -11.07 -18.28 -11.86
CA GLN A 14 -10.08 -17.29 -12.26
C GLN A 14 -8.71 -17.94 -12.50
N GLN A 15 -7.94 -17.38 -13.43
CA GLN A 15 -6.55 -17.77 -13.66
C GLN A 15 -5.63 -17.02 -12.70
N TYR A 16 -4.66 -17.72 -12.13
CA TYR A 16 -3.65 -17.17 -11.23
C TYR A 16 -2.26 -17.37 -11.81
N SER A 17 -1.32 -16.54 -11.38
CA SER A 17 0.08 -16.72 -11.73
C SER A 17 0.60 -18.07 -11.25
N GLU A 18 1.62 -18.57 -11.95
CA GLU A 18 2.41 -19.68 -11.44
C GLU A 18 3.08 -19.28 -10.12
N GLU A 19 3.27 -20.26 -9.25
CA GLU A 19 3.97 -20.02 -8.00
C GLU A 19 5.44 -19.66 -8.24
N VAL A 20 5.93 -18.67 -7.50
CA VAL A 20 7.35 -18.34 -7.54
C VAL A 20 8.17 -19.52 -6.99
N ASN A 21 9.10 -20.01 -7.80
CA ASN A 21 9.88 -21.25 -7.55
C ASN A 21 11.25 -21.02 -6.88
N TYR A 22 11.62 -19.78 -6.55
CA TYR A 22 12.91 -19.44 -5.91
C TYR A 22 12.90 -19.69 -4.40
N ALA A 23 12.63 -20.93 -3.99
CA ALA A 23 12.43 -21.32 -2.58
C ALA A 23 13.54 -20.83 -1.63
N ALA A 24 14.80 -20.90 -2.07
CA ALA A 24 15.98 -20.58 -1.27
C ALA A 24 16.13 -19.09 -0.93
N GLU A 25 15.76 -18.18 -1.84
CA GLU A 25 15.86 -16.74 -1.60
C GLU A 25 14.80 -16.23 -0.62
N MET A 26 13.73 -17.02 -0.42
CA MET A 26 12.63 -16.72 0.49
C MET A 26 12.82 -17.33 1.89
N GLU A 27 13.92 -18.05 2.16
CA GLU A 27 14.20 -18.54 3.52
C GLU A 27 14.85 -17.43 4.36
N PRO A 28 14.25 -17.02 5.49
CA PRO A 28 14.86 -16.05 6.37
C PRO A 28 16.18 -16.57 6.96
N SER A 29 17.23 -15.77 6.85
CA SER A 29 18.52 -15.97 7.50
C SER A 29 18.44 -15.79 9.02
N GLU A 30 19.44 -16.30 9.76
CA GLU A 30 19.52 -16.11 11.21
C GLU A 30 19.54 -14.61 11.59
N ASN A 31 20.20 -13.77 10.79
CA ASN A 31 20.22 -12.32 11.01
C ASN A 31 18.81 -11.73 10.90
N GLU A 32 18.09 -12.02 9.82
CA GLU A 32 16.72 -11.56 9.61
C GLU A 32 15.80 -12.05 10.74
N LEU A 33 15.91 -13.32 11.16
CA LEU A 33 15.11 -13.86 12.26
C LEU A 33 15.41 -13.19 13.61
N SER A 34 16.65 -12.75 13.84
CA SER A 34 17.05 -12.05 15.06
C SER A 34 16.74 -10.55 15.05
N ASP A 35 16.64 -9.96 13.86
CA ASP A 35 16.39 -8.54 13.63
C ASP A 35 15.34 -8.34 12.53
N TYR A 36 14.10 -8.03 12.95
CA TYR A 36 13.00 -7.82 12.03
C TYR A 36 13.24 -6.64 11.06
N ILE A 37 14.13 -5.69 11.39
CA ILE A 37 14.48 -4.58 10.49
C ILE A 37 15.17 -5.13 9.24
N SER A 38 16.13 -6.03 9.41
CA SER A 38 16.77 -6.75 8.32
C SER A 38 15.75 -7.55 7.50
N ALA A 39 14.74 -8.16 8.15
CA ALA A 39 13.66 -8.86 7.45
C ALA A 39 12.75 -7.92 6.64
N CYS A 40 12.49 -6.70 7.13
CA CYS A 40 11.77 -5.67 6.37
C CYS A 40 12.55 -5.25 5.11
N ALA A 41 13.87 -5.05 5.24
CA ALA A 41 14.73 -4.71 4.11
C ALA A 41 14.71 -5.81 3.04
N LYS A 42 14.69 -7.09 3.46
CA LYS A 42 14.63 -8.23 2.55
C LYS A 42 13.41 -8.24 1.64
N LEU A 43 12.25 -7.76 2.12
CA LEU A 43 11.03 -7.67 1.33
C LEU A 43 11.21 -6.79 0.07
N TRP A 44 12.07 -5.77 0.13
CA TRP A 44 12.38 -4.95 -1.04
C TRP A 44 13.10 -5.75 -2.13
N GLU A 45 14.04 -6.61 -1.75
CA GLU A 45 14.75 -7.46 -2.72
C GLU A 45 13.81 -8.49 -3.37
N LEU A 46 12.82 -8.94 -2.62
CA LEU A 46 11.85 -9.96 -3.05
C LEU A 46 10.68 -9.39 -3.87
N ASP A 47 10.56 -8.06 -3.98
CA ASP A 47 9.49 -7.43 -4.76
C ASP A 47 9.82 -7.43 -6.26
N PHE A 48 9.72 -8.62 -6.87
CA PHE A 48 9.97 -8.83 -8.30
C PHE A 48 8.92 -8.15 -9.21
N ASN A 49 7.78 -7.75 -8.64
CA ASN A 49 6.74 -7.04 -9.37
C ASN A 49 6.91 -5.51 -9.32
N ARG A 50 7.85 -4.99 -8.50
CA ARG A 50 8.20 -3.57 -8.46
C ARG A 50 8.48 -3.02 -9.86
N LEU A 51 8.01 -1.82 -10.08
CA LEU A 51 8.16 -1.06 -11.31
C LEU A 51 9.46 -0.26 -11.31
N ASN A 52 10.02 -0.10 -12.50
CA ASN A 52 11.26 0.61 -12.74
C ASN A 52 10.93 2.00 -13.30
N PRO A 53 11.36 3.09 -12.64
CA PRO A 53 11.20 4.42 -13.20
C PRO A 53 11.90 4.54 -14.56
N GLY A 54 11.38 5.42 -15.43
CA GLY A 54 11.83 5.62 -16.81
C GLY A 54 11.50 4.48 -17.78
N LYS A 55 11.06 3.32 -17.28
CA LYS A 55 10.66 2.16 -18.10
C LYS A 55 9.19 1.81 -17.95
N ASP A 56 8.72 1.67 -16.72
CA ASP A 56 7.36 1.24 -16.40
C ASP A 56 6.47 2.43 -16.02
N TYR A 57 7.06 3.56 -15.59
CA TYR A 57 6.38 4.84 -15.36
C TYR A 57 7.38 6.00 -15.45
N GLU A 58 6.87 7.23 -15.58
CA GLU A 58 7.64 8.48 -15.48
C GLU A 58 6.90 9.49 -14.60
N LEU A 59 7.67 10.23 -13.82
CA LEU A 59 7.17 11.27 -12.92
C LEU A 59 7.55 12.66 -13.41
N ASP A 60 6.62 13.60 -13.29
CA ASP A 60 6.90 15.03 -13.25
C ASP A 60 6.90 15.48 -11.78
N ILE A 61 8.10 15.58 -11.22
CA ILE A 61 8.27 15.88 -9.78
C ILE A 61 7.83 17.31 -9.45
N GLY A 62 7.80 18.22 -10.43
CA GLY A 62 7.49 19.64 -10.21
C GLY A 62 8.44 20.31 -9.22
N GLU A 63 7.95 21.33 -8.51
CA GLU A 63 8.72 22.07 -7.52
C GLU A 63 8.39 21.69 -6.07
N GLY A 64 9.38 21.90 -5.20
CA GLY A 64 9.29 21.59 -3.78
C GLY A 64 8.72 22.74 -2.96
N LYS A 65 7.98 22.40 -1.91
CA LYS A 65 7.37 23.36 -1.00
C LYS A 65 7.46 22.93 0.47
N ARG A 66 7.07 23.84 1.36
CA ARG A 66 6.91 23.62 2.79
C ARG A 66 5.49 23.19 3.10
N VAL A 67 5.33 22.39 4.15
CA VAL A 67 4.02 21.83 4.56
C VAL A 67 2.92 22.88 4.79
N HIS A 68 3.28 24.09 5.21
CA HIS A 68 2.31 25.17 5.47
C HIS A 68 1.98 26.00 4.22
N GLU A 69 2.74 25.86 3.14
CA GLU A 69 2.45 26.49 1.86
C GLU A 69 1.30 25.75 1.20
N ARG A 70 0.34 26.51 0.66
CA ARG A 70 -0.86 25.99 -0.02
C ARG A 70 -0.92 26.39 -1.48
N GLU A 71 0.07 27.14 -1.96
CA GLU A 71 0.21 27.49 -3.37
C GLU A 71 0.57 26.25 -4.16
N ASP A 72 -0.10 26.01 -5.28
CA ASP A 72 0.20 24.89 -6.14
C ASP A 72 1.58 25.09 -6.81
N MET A 73 2.48 24.14 -6.60
CA MET A 73 3.85 24.16 -7.13
C MET A 73 4.05 23.09 -8.22
N ALA A 74 2.97 22.52 -8.74
CA ALA A 74 2.98 21.58 -9.84
C ALA A 74 2.05 22.07 -10.95
N GLU A 75 2.61 22.38 -12.12
CA GLU A 75 1.79 22.79 -13.28
C GLU A 75 1.12 21.58 -13.98
N ALA A 76 1.55 20.36 -13.65
CA ALA A 76 1.12 19.11 -14.26
C ALA A 76 0.89 18.02 -13.20
N SER A 77 0.23 16.94 -13.62
CA SER A 77 0.09 15.70 -12.83
C SER A 77 1.44 15.11 -12.46
N LEU A 78 1.55 14.51 -11.28
CA LEU A 78 2.76 13.84 -10.81
C LEU A 78 3.17 12.72 -11.74
N PHE A 79 2.23 11.93 -12.23
CA PHE A 79 2.51 10.85 -13.18
C PHE A 79 2.31 11.34 -14.61
N THR A 80 3.42 11.50 -15.35
CA THR A 80 3.38 11.78 -16.79
C THR A 80 2.79 10.58 -17.53
N TRP A 81 3.22 9.37 -17.17
CA TRP A 81 2.63 8.12 -17.67
C TRP A 81 2.96 6.93 -16.75
N VAL A 82 2.13 5.90 -16.86
CA VAL A 82 2.36 4.54 -16.33
C VAL A 82 2.04 3.59 -17.47
N ASP A 83 2.91 2.62 -17.75
CA ASP A 83 2.67 1.65 -18.83
C ASP A 83 1.38 0.87 -18.56
N GLU A 84 0.47 0.83 -19.53
CA GLU A 84 -0.79 0.11 -19.42
C GLU A 84 -0.62 -1.39 -19.10
N ASN A 85 0.52 -1.98 -19.46
CA ASN A 85 0.85 -3.37 -19.15
C ASN A 85 1.05 -3.61 -17.65
N VAL A 86 1.37 -2.58 -16.86
CA VAL A 86 1.41 -2.65 -15.39
C VAL A 86 0.07 -3.11 -14.85
N PHE A 87 -1.01 -2.52 -15.37
CA PHE A 87 -2.37 -2.88 -14.98
C PHE A 87 -2.71 -4.32 -15.40
N ARG A 88 -2.07 -4.87 -16.43
CA ARG A 88 -2.30 -6.27 -16.82
C ARG A 88 -1.58 -7.28 -15.92
N LYS A 89 -0.64 -6.85 -15.08
CA LYS A 89 0.04 -7.74 -14.12
C LYS A 89 -0.98 -8.26 -13.10
N PRO A 90 -1.01 -9.57 -12.79
CA PRO A 90 -2.06 -10.18 -11.97
C PRO A 90 -2.26 -9.59 -10.57
N THR A 91 -1.19 -9.14 -9.90
CA THR A 91 -1.30 -8.57 -8.54
C THR A 91 -1.83 -7.14 -8.58
N PHE A 92 -1.31 -6.31 -9.47
CA PHE A 92 -1.79 -4.95 -9.73
C PHE A 92 -3.24 -4.93 -10.18
N SER A 93 -3.62 -5.83 -11.10
CA SER A 93 -4.98 -5.88 -11.64
C SER A 93 -6.04 -6.15 -10.59
N ARG A 94 -5.79 -7.13 -9.73
CA ARG A 94 -6.68 -7.49 -8.63
C ARG A 94 -6.73 -6.41 -7.56
N PHE A 95 -5.60 -5.74 -7.31
CA PHE A 95 -5.58 -4.60 -6.41
C PHE A 95 -6.39 -3.42 -6.96
N CYS A 96 -6.28 -3.11 -8.25
CA CYS A 96 -7.11 -2.10 -8.91
C CYS A 96 -8.61 -2.41 -8.80
N ALA A 97 -9.01 -3.67 -8.96
CA ALA A 97 -10.40 -4.10 -8.77
C ALA A 97 -10.88 -3.86 -7.32
N LEU A 98 -10.02 -4.09 -6.32
CA LEU A 98 -10.37 -3.73 -4.95
C LEU A 98 -10.57 -2.21 -4.80
N LEU A 99 -9.64 -1.40 -5.32
CA LEU A 99 -9.72 0.06 -5.22
C LEU A 99 -10.98 0.66 -5.86
N ASP A 100 -11.46 0.09 -6.97
CA ASP A 100 -12.61 0.62 -7.71
C ASP A 100 -13.94 0.58 -6.94
N ASN A 101 -14.03 -0.30 -5.94
CA ASN A 101 -15.24 -0.51 -5.18
C ASN A 101 -15.53 0.65 -4.22
N TYR A 102 -14.54 1.46 -3.87
CA TYR A 102 -14.64 2.34 -2.71
C TYR A 102 -15.11 3.77 -3.02
N ASN A 103 -16.02 4.28 -2.20
CA ASN A 103 -16.48 5.67 -2.24
C ASN A 103 -15.80 6.47 -1.11
N PRO A 104 -15.06 7.54 -1.41
CA PRO A 104 -14.27 8.29 -0.42
C PRO A 104 -15.09 9.04 0.63
N TYR A 105 -16.38 9.28 0.37
CA TYR A 105 -17.30 10.00 1.28
C TYR A 105 -18.17 9.07 2.13
N GLU A 106 -18.28 7.80 1.76
CA GLU A 106 -19.08 6.82 2.47
C GLU A 106 -18.20 6.10 3.49
N GLY A 107 -18.17 6.61 4.71
CA GLY A 107 -17.51 5.94 5.84
C GLY A 107 -18.19 4.63 6.30
N CYS A 108 -19.23 4.18 5.59
CA CYS A 108 -20.01 2.97 5.87
C CYS A 108 -20.50 2.32 4.57
N LYS A 109 -19.86 1.22 4.16
CA LYS A 109 -20.62 0.13 3.53
C LYS A 109 -21.09 -0.80 4.63
N GLU A 110 -22.37 -0.73 4.99
CA GLU A 110 -22.92 -1.62 6.04
C GLU A 110 -22.87 -3.10 5.62
N LYS A 111 -22.70 -3.40 4.33
CA LYS A 111 -22.60 -4.77 3.81
C LYS A 111 -21.56 -4.83 2.70
N VAL A 112 -20.47 -5.56 2.96
CA VAL A 112 -19.57 -6.05 1.91
C VAL A 112 -20.41 -6.94 0.99
N SER A 113 -20.38 -6.71 -0.32
CA SER A 113 -21.10 -7.51 -1.30
C SER A 113 -20.47 -8.91 -1.45
N GLU A 114 -21.15 -9.85 -2.08
CA GLU A 114 -20.53 -11.14 -2.41
C GLU A 114 -19.40 -10.99 -3.43
N GLU A 115 -19.53 -10.03 -4.34
CA GLU A 115 -18.53 -9.69 -5.35
C GLU A 115 -17.24 -9.20 -4.69
N GLU A 116 -17.35 -8.23 -3.79
CA GLU A 116 -16.20 -7.70 -3.03
C GLU A 116 -15.52 -8.82 -2.22
N ARG A 117 -16.28 -9.72 -1.61
CA ARG A 117 -15.71 -10.88 -0.90
C ARG A 117 -14.92 -11.82 -1.82
N ARG A 118 -15.35 -11.97 -3.08
CA ARG A 118 -14.65 -12.79 -4.09
C ARG A 118 -13.36 -12.09 -4.53
N GLU A 119 -13.41 -10.79 -4.79
CA GLU A 119 -12.24 -9.98 -5.15
C GLU A 119 -11.19 -9.98 -4.05
N GLN A 120 -11.60 -9.83 -2.79
CA GLN A 120 -10.70 -9.92 -1.62
C GLN A 120 -10.03 -11.30 -1.53
N ALA A 121 -10.80 -12.38 -1.71
CA ALA A 121 -10.26 -13.74 -1.67
C ALA A 121 -9.29 -13.99 -2.84
N ALA A 122 -9.66 -13.54 -4.03
CA ALA A 122 -8.86 -13.65 -5.24
C ALA A 122 -7.55 -12.84 -5.15
N PHE A 123 -7.59 -11.64 -4.58
CA PHE A 123 -6.39 -10.84 -4.33
C PHE A 123 -5.44 -11.54 -3.35
N ILE A 124 -5.93 -12.01 -2.20
CA ILE A 124 -5.11 -12.75 -1.22
C ILE A 124 -4.49 -14.00 -1.85
N GLU A 125 -5.28 -14.76 -2.63
CA GLU A 125 -4.78 -15.94 -3.32
C GLU A 125 -3.69 -15.62 -4.34
N GLU A 126 -3.82 -14.54 -5.11
CA GLU A 126 -2.80 -14.12 -6.07
C GLU A 126 -1.51 -13.68 -5.38
N ILE A 127 -1.60 -12.78 -4.40
CA ILE A 127 -0.40 -12.27 -3.72
C ILE A 127 0.30 -13.38 -2.91
N SER A 128 -0.42 -14.39 -2.43
CA SER A 128 0.18 -15.54 -1.72
C SER A 128 1.16 -16.33 -2.59
N ARG A 129 1.10 -16.18 -3.91
CA ARG A 129 2.02 -16.87 -4.82
C ARG A 129 3.36 -16.15 -4.97
N THR A 130 3.43 -14.89 -4.52
CA THR A 130 4.58 -14.00 -4.67
C THR A 130 5.64 -14.20 -3.59
N ALA A 131 6.88 -13.79 -3.90
CA ALA A 131 8.00 -13.93 -2.98
C ALA A 131 7.84 -13.15 -1.66
N PRO A 132 7.38 -11.88 -1.64
CA PRO A 132 7.22 -11.12 -0.39
C PRO A 132 6.26 -11.80 0.61
N ILE A 133 5.15 -12.35 0.13
CA ILE A 133 4.13 -12.98 1.00
C ILE A 133 4.57 -14.38 1.45
N LYS A 134 5.24 -15.15 0.58
CA LYS A 134 5.85 -16.43 0.99
C LYS A 134 6.95 -16.24 2.03
N TYR A 135 7.79 -15.22 1.86
CA TYR A 135 8.82 -14.86 2.84
C TYR A 135 8.20 -14.43 4.18
N LEU A 136 7.18 -13.57 4.15
CA LEU A 136 6.46 -13.15 5.36
C LEU A 136 5.94 -14.35 6.15
N TYR A 137 5.31 -15.33 5.49
CA TYR A 137 4.84 -16.55 6.15
C TYR A 137 5.99 -17.30 6.83
N LYS A 138 7.08 -17.57 6.09
CA LYS A 138 8.23 -18.29 6.62
C LYS A 138 8.86 -17.55 7.80
N TYR A 139 8.97 -16.23 7.73
CA TYR A 139 9.46 -15.39 8.81
C TYR A 139 8.61 -15.55 10.08
N LEU A 140 7.29 -15.38 9.96
CA LEU A 140 6.38 -15.46 11.10
C LEU A 140 6.33 -16.87 11.69
N SER A 141 6.46 -17.91 10.86
CA SER A 141 6.52 -19.30 11.32
C SER A 141 7.83 -19.62 12.02
N SER A 142 8.97 -19.22 11.47
CA SER A 142 10.29 -19.48 12.07
C SER A 142 10.51 -18.71 13.37
N THR A 143 9.90 -17.53 13.53
CA THR A 143 9.94 -16.75 14.78
C THR A 143 8.90 -17.20 15.82
N GLY A 144 8.00 -18.12 15.45
CA GLY A 144 6.91 -18.58 16.32
C GLY A 144 5.77 -17.57 16.51
N LEU A 145 5.77 -16.47 15.75
CA LEU A 145 4.68 -15.47 15.74
C LEU A 145 3.42 -15.99 15.04
N PHE A 146 3.56 -17.00 14.17
CA PHE A 146 2.44 -17.67 13.50
C PHE A 146 2.71 -19.17 13.33
N THR A 147 1.94 -20.02 14.01
CA THR A 147 2.21 -21.47 14.08
C THR A 147 1.37 -22.32 13.12
N GLU A 148 0.37 -21.74 12.46
CA GLU A 148 -0.56 -22.49 11.62
C GLU A 148 -0.02 -22.70 10.19
N ASN A 149 -0.73 -23.52 9.43
CA ASN A 149 -0.38 -23.83 8.04
C ASN A 149 -0.62 -22.63 7.09
N TYR A 150 -0.14 -22.76 5.85
CA TYR A 150 -0.22 -21.69 4.86
C TYR A 150 -1.64 -21.27 4.48
N GLN A 151 -2.61 -22.18 4.53
CA GLN A 151 -4.00 -21.85 4.26
C GLN A 151 -4.59 -20.97 5.37
N GLU A 152 -4.26 -21.26 6.63
CA GLU A 152 -4.63 -20.40 7.76
C GLU A 152 -3.90 -19.07 7.74
N PHE A 153 -2.67 -19.02 7.23
CA PHE A 153 -1.98 -17.75 7.00
C PHE A 153 -2.72 -16.85 6.01
N LYS A 154 -3.22 -17.42 4.90
CA LYS A 154 -4.06 -16.68 3.94
C LYS A 154 -5.36 -16.20 4.60
N ASN A 155 -6.00 -17.02 5.43
CA ASN A 155 -7.19 -16.62 6.20
C ASN A 155 -6.86 -15.46 7.15
N MET A 156 -5.73 -15.54 7.86
CA MET A 156 -5.25 -14.48 8.74
C MET A 156 -5.03 -13.17 7.99
N LEU A 157 -4.36 -13.19 6.82
CA LEU A 157 -4.18 -11.99 6.00
C LEU A 157 -5.53 -11.40 5.58
N LYS A 158 -6.46 -12.24 5.13
CA LYS A 158 -7.80 -11.80 4.75
C LYS A 158 -8.51 -11.13 5.92
N ASP A 159 -8.48 -11.74 7.11
CA ASP A 159 -9.13 -11.23 8.31
C ASP A 159 -8.47 -9.97 8.85
N LEU A 160 -7.14 -9.88 8.78
CA LEU A 160 -6.37 -8.71 9.22
C LEU A 160 -6.69 -7.49 8.35
N TRP A 161 -6.72 -7.67 7.03
CA TRP A 161 -6.83 -6.57 6.07
C TRP A 161 -8.26 -6.17 5.73
N PHE A 162 -9.19 -7.14 5.61
CA PHE A 162 -10.52 -6.88 5.04
C PHE A 162 -11.67 -6.99 6.05
N THR A 163 -11.43 -7.44 7.29
CA THR A 163 -12.50 -7.42 8.31
C THR A 163 -12.87 -5.98 8.64
N LEU A 164 -14.16 -5.65 8.53
CA LEU A 164 -14.71 -4.38 8.98
C LEU A 164 -14.73 -4.31 10.52
N TYR A 165 -14.30 -3.19 11.09
CA TYR A 165 -14.42 -2.93 12.52
C TYR A 165 -14.76 -1.46 12.81
N GLY A 166 -15.44 -1.23 13.94
CA GLY A 166 -15.80 0.10 14.40
C GLY A 166 -14.58 0.87 14.93
N ARG A 167 -14.38 2.09 14.44
CA ARG A 167 -13.32 2.99 14.91
C ARG A 167 -13.94 4.05 15.82
N GLY A 168 -13.90 3.78 17.13
CA GLY A 168 -14.62 4.52 18.17
C GLY A 168 -14.67 6.04 17.97
N GLY A 169 -15.85 6.63 18.19
CA GLY A 169 -16.13 8.06 18.00
C GLY A 169 -16.76 8.43 16.66
N THR A 170 -16.74 7.53 15.68
CA THR A 170 -17.51 7.65 14.42
C THR A 170 -18.51 6.50 14.31
N SER A 171 -19.63 6.72 13.65
CA SER A 171 -20.60 5.68 13.28
C SER A 171 -20.10 4.79 12.13
N GLY A 172 -18.79 4.83 11.81
CA GLY A 172 -18.17 4.19 10.66
C GLY A 172 -17.53 2.84 10.99
N CYS A 173 -17.78 1.83 10.16
CA CYS A 173 -17.02 0.59 10.11
C CYS A 173 -16.12 0.64 8.86
N SER A 174 -14.81 0.50 9.04
CA SER A 174 -13.84 0.43 7.93
C SER A 174 -12.91 -0.76 8.12
N SER A 175 -12.33 -1.23 7.01
CA SER A 175 -11.27 -2.24 7.03
C SER A 175 -9.89 -1.60 7.13
N SER A 176 -8.87 -2.40 7.46
CA SER A 176 -7.48 -1.93 7.42
C SER A 176 -7.05 -1.60 5.99
N PHE A 177 -7.50 -2.38 5.01
CA PHE A 177 -7.26 -2.15 3.58
C PHE A 177 -7.76 -0.77 3.13
N GLU A 178 -9.02 -0.46 3.41
CA GLU A 178 -9.62 0.85 3.10
C GLU A 178 -8.80 1.99 3.69
N HIS A 179 -8.46 1.88 4.96
CA HIS A 179 -7.80 2.98 5.64
C HIS A 179 -6.37 3.21 5.16
N VAL A 180 -5.63 2.12 4.90
CA VAL A 180 -4.22 2.18 4.51
C VAL A 180 -4.08 2.54 3.03
N PHE A 181 -4.77 1.81 2.16
CA PHE A 181 -4.55 1.88 0.71
C PHE A 181 -5.51 2.85 0.00
N VAL A 182 -6.79 2.90 0.36
CA VAL A 182 -7.79 3.73 -0.33
C VAL A 182 -7.80 5.16 0.21
N GLY A 183 -7.82 5.30 1.53
CA GLY A 183 -8.08 6.57 2.20
C GLY A 183 -9.56 6.94 2.28
N GLN A 184 -9.86 7.97 3.07
CA GLN A 184 -11.22 8.43 3.35
C GLN A 184 -11.26 9.95 3.59
N ILE A 185 -12.34 10.60 3.17
CA ILE A 185 -12.60 12.01 3.49
C ILE A 185 -13.51 12.05 4.71
N LYS A 186 -12.96 12.51 5.84
CA LYS A 186 -13.73 12.71 7.07
C LYS A 186 -14.48 14.03 6.97
N SER A 187 -15.79 14.00 7.21
CA SER A 187 -16.68 15.17 7.16
C SER A 187 -17.10 15.70 8.53
N ARG A 188 -16.68 15.07 9.64
CA ARG A 188 -16.98 15.54 11.00
C ARG A 188 -15.99 16.64 11.41
N GLY A 189 -16.46 17.90 11.35
CA GLY A 189 -15.66 19.07 11.68
C GLY A 189 -15.13 19.73 10.41
N GLU A 190 -13.82 19.71 10.23
CA GLU A 190 -13.17 20.14 8.99
C GLU A 190 -13.01 18.94 8.06
N GLN A 191 -13.22 19.16 6.75
CA GLN A 191 -12.96 18.12 5.76
C GLN A 191 -11.46 17.79 5.76
N GLN A 192 -11.14 16.53 6.03
CA GLN A 192 -9.76 16.07 6.07
C GLN A 192 -9.63 14.71 5.37
N VAL A 193 -8.61 14.59 4.54
CA VAL A 193 -8.18 13.30 3.98
C VAL A 193 -7.40 12.52 5.04
N SER A 194 -7.87 11.31 5.36
CA SER A 194 -7.23 10.38 6.31
C SER A 194 -6.85 9.10 5.58
N GLY A 195 -5.65 8.58 5.82
CA GLY A 195 -5.10 7.50 4.98
C GLY A 195 -4.64 8.04 3.62
N PHE A 196 -4.78 7.26 2.55
CA PHE A 196 -4.37 7.63 1.19
C PHE A 196 -2.85 7.80 1.03
N HIS A 197 -2.12 6.69 1.21
CA HIS A 197 -0.65 6.62 1.15
C HIS A 197 -0.13 5.68 0.06
N ASN A 198 -1.00 5.20 -0.83
CA ASN A 198 -0.63 4.26 -1.88
C ASN A 198 -0.54 4.96 -3.25
N TRP A 199 0.57 4.74 -3.94
CA TRP A 199 0.85 5.39 -5.23
C TRP A 199 -0.12 4.97 -6.33
N LEU A 200 -0.56 3.71 -6.34
CA LEU A 200 -1.45 3.20 -7.37
C LEU A 200 -2.84 3.83 -7.23
N GLN A 201 -3.36 3.91 -6.00
CA GLN A 201 -4.57 4.68 -5.71
C GLN A 201 -4.40 6.16 -6.11
N PHE A 202 -3.24 6.76 -5.83
CA PHE A 202 -2.98 8.16 -6.19
C PHE A 202 -3.05 8.36 -7.70
N TYR A 203 -2.30 7.55 -8.45
CA TYR A 203 -2.31 7.56 -9.91
C TYR A 203 -3.73 7.39 -10.48
N LEU A 204 -4.50 6.42 -9.97
CA LEU A 204 -5.87 6.17 -10.46
C LEU A 204 -6.82 7.35 -10.17
N GLU A 205 -6.67 8.04 -9.05
CA GLU A 205 -7.48 9.21 -8.72
C GLU A 205 -7.02 10.47 -9.47
N GLU A 206 -5.72 10.60 -9.73
CA GLU A 206 -5.15 11.68 -10.56
C GLU A 206 -5.61 11.53 -12.01
N ALA A 207 -5.57 10.32 -12.57
CA ALA A 207 -6.08 10.01 -13.90
C ALA A 207 -7.60 10.27 -14.05
N LYS A 208 -8.35 10.25 -12.94
CA LYS A 208 -9.78 10.62 -12.90
C LYS A 208 -10.02 12.13 -12.72
N GLY A 209 -8.96 12.93 -12.56
CA GLY A 209 -9.03 14.36 -12.23
C GLY A 209 -9.57 14.62 -10.81
N LYS A 210 -9.45 13.63 -9.91
CA LYS A 210 -9.91 13.73 -8.52
C LYS A 210 -8.79 14.02 -7.54
N ALA A 211 -7.59 13.53 -7.81
CA ALA A 211 -6.39 13.90 -7.08
C ALA A 211 -5.62 14.96 -7.89
N ASP A 212 -5.14 15.99 -7.19
CA ASP A 212 -4.42 17.12 -7.76
C ASP A 212 -3.11 17.30 -6.98
N TYR A 213 -2.00 16.91 -7.61
CA TYR A 213 -0.67 17.01 -7.02
C TYR A 213 -0.27 18.48 -6.87
N GLN A 214 0.23 18.89 -5.71
CA GLN A 214 0.56 20.30 -5.43
C GLN A 214 2.05 20.55 -5.14
N GLY A 215 2.92 19.56 -5.39
CA GLY A 215 4.35 19.64 -5.14
C GLY A 215 4.84 18.73 -4.00
N TYR A 216 6.16 18.48 -3.99
CA TYR A 216 6.80 17.61 -3.01
C TYR A 216 7.21 18.38 -1.77
N ILE A 217 7.30 17.67 -0.65
CA ILE A 217 7.75 18.18 0.64
C ILE A 217 9.09 17.52 0.97
N LEU A 218 10.12 18.32 1.20
CA LEU A 218 11.41 17.79 1.65
C LEU A 218 11.35 17.32 3.11
N PRO A 219 11.98 16.18 3.44
CA PRO A 219 12.21 15.75 4.81
C PRO A 219 12.94 16.83 5.62
N ARG A 220 12.67 16.88 6.93
CA ARG A 220 13.25 17.92 7.81
C ARG A 220 14.76 17.80 7.99
N ARG A 221 15.30 16.58 7.91
CA ARG A 221 16.68 16.28 8.31
C ARG A 221 17.65 16.20 7.14
N ASN A 222 17.19 15.89 5.95
CA ASN A 222 18.05 15.77 4.79
C ASN A 222 17.31 16.31 3.55
N ARG A 223 18.08 17.03 2.73
CA ARG A 223 17.59 17.90 1.64
C ARG A 223 17.92 17.29 0.29
N GLN A 224 17.94 15.97 0.22
CA GLN A 224 18.09 15.33 -1.08
C GLN A 224 16.83 15.64 -1.89
N PHE A 225 17.05 16.30 -3.02
CA PHE A 225 15.96 16.65 -3.91
C PHE A 225 15.50 15.37 -4.60
N PRO A 226 14.18 15.06 -4.58
CA PRO A 226 13.66 13.96 -5.36
C PRO A 226 13.90 14.24 -6.85
N ASP A 227 14.13 13.16 -7.57
CA ASP A 227 14.24 13.11 -9.03
C ASP A 227 13.24 12.10 -9.60
N ALA A 228 13.23 11.96 -10.93
CA ALA A 228 12.32 11.05 -11.62
C ALA A 228 12.50 9.56 -11.24
N GLU A 229 13.63 9.20 -10.64
CA GLU A 229 13.94 7.84 -10.20
C GLU A 229 13.57 7.58 -8.73
N THR A 230 13.06 8.60 -8.03
CA THR A 230 12.76 8.53 -6.60
C THR A 230 11.51 7.70 -6.32
N GLN A 231 11.67 6.59 -5.59
CA GLN A 231 10.60 5.65 -5.24
C GLN A 231 10.04 5.80 -3.82
N LEU A 232 10.43 6.85 -3.09
CA LEU A 232 9.78 7.26 -1.84
C LEU A 232 9.61 8.78 -1.87
N LEU A 233 8.37 9.24 -1.96
CA LEU A 233 8.07 10.66 -2.09
C LEU A 233 7.11 11.11 -1.00
N THR A 234 7.39 12.29 -0.44
CA THR A 234 6.46 13.00 0.43
C THR A 234 5.82 14.13 -0.36
N VAL A 235 4.50 14.13 -0.47
CA VAL A 235 3.73 15.03 -1.34
C VAL A 235 2.63 15.75 -0.58
N GLN A 236 2.20 16.87 -1.14
CA GLN A 236 0.95 17.53 -0.83
C GLN A 236 0.02 17.41 -2.05
N PHE A 237 -1.26 17.19 -1.83
CA PHE A 237 -2.25 17.11 -2.90
C PHE A 237 -3.65 17.43 -2.41
N GLU A 238 -4.55 17.80 -3.31
CA GLU A 238 -5.99 17.84 -3.06
C GLU A 238 -6.65 16.56 -3.55
N TRP A 239 -7.66 16.08 -2.81
CA TRP A 239 -8.50 14.97 -3.25
C TRP A 239 -9.96 15.35 -3.16
N ASN A 240 -10.62 15.42 -4.31
CA ASN A 240 -11.97 15.95 -4.48
C ASN A 240 -12.14 17.33 -3.79
N GLY A 241 -11.16 18.22 -3.96
CA GLY A 241 -11.13 19.56 -3.38
C GLY A 241 -10.80 19.64 -1.89
N VAL A 242 -10.38 18.52 -1.27
CA VAL A 242 -9.94 18.48 0.13
C VAL A 242 -8.42 18.33 0.20
N LEU A 243 -7.75 19.32 0.78
CA LEU A 243 -6.30 19.32 0.93
C LEU A 243 -5.82 18.21 1.88
N LYS A 244 -4.91 17.37 1.40
CA LYS A 244 -4.05 16.51 2.21
C LYS A 244 -2.68 17.17 2.31
N SER A 245 -2.40 17.79 3.46
CA SER A 245 -1.19 18.59 3.68
C SER A 245 0.12 17.80 3.61
N LEU A 246 0.07 16.48 3.90
CA LEU A 246 1.23 15.62 3.89
C LEU A 246 0.84 14.16 3.65
N SER A 247 1.46 13.52 2.65
CA SER A 247 1.41 12.08 2.42
C SER A 247 2.78 11.59 1.99
N SER A 248 3.38 10.62 2.69
CA SER A 248 4.50 9.88 2.11
C SER A 248 3.99 8.57 1.52
N MET A 249 4.53 8.19 0.37
CA MET A 249 4.15 6.99 -0.36
C MET A 249 5.37 6.37 -1.04
N PHE A 250 5.42 5.04 -1.07
CA PHE A 250 6.34 4.33 -1.95
C PHE A 250 5.81 4.38 -3.38
N ILE A 251 6.64 4.71 -4.37
CA ILE A 251 6.28 4.79 -5.78
C ILE A 251 6.78 3.56 -6.55
N GLY A 252 5.89 2.96 -7.33
CA GLY A 252 6.21 1.83 -8.20
C GLY A 252 6.35 0.47 -7.48
N VAL A 253 6.30 0.43 -6.15
CA VAL A 253 6.28 -0.84 -5.39
C VAL A 253 5.01 -1.65 -5.67
N SER A 254 5.08 -2.97 -5.52
CA SER A 254 3.90 -3.81 -5.71
C SER A 254 2.95 -3.79 -4.50
N PRO A 255 1.64 -4.08 -4.70
CA PRO A 255 0.69 -4.20 -3.60
C PRO A 255 1.10 -5.24 -2.54
N GLU A 256 1.66 -6.37 -2.99
CA GLU A 256 2.12 -7.45 -2.13
C GLU A 256 3.32 -7.06 -1.27
N PHE A 257 4.20 -6.18 -1.75
CA PHE A 257 5.30 -5.63 -0.96
C PHE A 257 4.78 -4.78 0.21
N GLU A 258 3.95 -3.77 -0.08
CA GLU A 258 3.41 -2.89 0.98
C GLU A 258 2.60 -3.70 2.00
N LEU A 259 1.75 -4.62 1.52
CA LEU A 259 0.96 -5.49 2.40
C LEU A 259 1.85 -6.38 3.27
N ALA A 260 2.92 -6.96 2.69
CA ALA A 260 3.86 -7.78 3.45
C ALA A 260 4.61 -6.96 4.51
N LEU A 261 5.12 -5.79 4.13
CA LEU A 261 5.89 -4.91 5.01
C LEU A 261 5.05 -4.44 6.20
N TYR A 262 3.85 -3.92 5.94
CA TYR A 262 2.96 -3.45 7.00
C TYR A 262 2.50 -4.58 7.91
N THR A 263 2.28 -5.78 7.37
CA THR A 263 1.94 -6.96 8.18
C THR A 263 3.12 -7.39 9.06
N LEU A 264 4.35 -7.39 8.53
CA LEU A 264 5.56 -7.69 9.27
C LEU A 264 5.76 -6.72 10.44
N CYS A 265 5.67 -5.41 10.19
CA CYS A 265 5.74 -4.38 11.23
C CYS A 265 4.61 -4.55 12.28
N PHE A 266 3.42 -4.95 11.86
CA PHE A 266 2.31 -5.19 12.78
C PHE A 266 2.58 -6.34 13.76
N PHE A 267 3.21 -7.43 13.31
CA PHE A 267 3.49 -8.60 14.15
C PHE A 267 4.80 -8.52 14.93
N ALA A 268 5.89 -8.09 14.30
CA ALA A 268 7.23 -8.10 14.88
C ALA A 268 7.67 -6.73 15.42
N GLY A 269 7.07 -5.64 14.92
CA GLY A 269 7.50 -4.28 15.17
C GLY A 269 6.69 -3.51 16.23
N GLY A 270 6.82 -2.19 16.20
CA GLY A 270 6.14 -1.22 17.07
C GLY A 270 5.22 -0.27 16.31
N GLU A 271 4.84 0.84 16.94
CA GLU A 271 4.21 1.96 16.22
C GLU A 271 5.21 2.71 15.33
N ASP A 272 6.46 2.78 15.77
CA ASP A 272 7.61 3.34 15.08
C ASP A 272 8.54 2.21 14.64
N ASN A 273 8.83 2.13 13.34
CA ASN A 273 9.67 1.09 12.76
C ASN A 273 10.68 1.76 11.82
N HIS A 274 11.81 2.17 12.39
CA HIS A 274 12.92 2.79 11.68
C HIS A 274 13.70 1.72 10.92
N ILE A 275 13.58 1.70 9.59
CA ILE A 275 14.15 0.68 8.72
C ILE A 275 14.80 1.31 7.50
N GLU A 276 15.61 0.53 6.79
CA GLU A 276 16.15 0.89 5.48
C GLU A 276 15.54 -0.04 4.43
N VAL A 277 14.84 0.54 3.46
CA VAL A 277 14.14 -0.20 2.40
C VAL A 277 14.70 0.27 1.06
N GLY A 278 15.44 -0.61 0.39
CA GLY A 278 16.23 -0.21 -0.77
C GLY A 278 17.23 0.89 -0.37
N PRO A 279 17.29 2.02 -1.09
CA PRO A 279 18.15 3.14 -0.72
C PRO A 279 17.50 4.11 0.30
N TYR A 280 16.31 3.82 0.81
CA TYR A 280 15.50 4.78 1.56
C TYR A 280 15.46 4.49 3.07
N PRO A 281 16.00 5.37 3.93
CA PRO A 281 15.74 5.33 5.36
C PRO A 281 14.32 5.84 5.64
N VAL A 282 13.50 4.99 6.24
CA VAL A 282 12.07 5.22 6.39
C VAL A 282 11.60 4.74 7.76
N ASN A 283 10.68 5.51 8.36
CA ASN A 283 9.94 5.05 9.51
C ASN A 283 8.57 4.56 9.05
N ILE A 284 8.32 3.26 9.13
CA ILE A 284 6.98 2.71 8.88
C ILE A 284 6.16 2.93 10.15
N LYS A 285 5.23 3.87 10.08
CA LYS A 285 4.22 4.04 11.13
C LYS A 285 3.23 2.89 11.04
N CYS A 286 2.99 2.20 12.16
CA CYS A 286 2.03 1.10 12.23
C CYS A 286 1.16 1.22 13.48
N TYR A 287 0.05 1.95 13.37
CA TYR A 287 -0.90 2.14 14.45
C TYR A 287 -1.82 0.92 14.59
N ARG A 288 -1.94 0.39 15.80
CA ARG A 288 -2.80 -0.76 16.11
C ARG A 288 -4.15 -0.30 16.67
N LEU A 289 -5.22 -1.02 16.32
CA LEU A 289 -6.52 -0.90 16.98
C LEU A 289 -6.92 -2.28 17.50
N GLY A 290 -6.54 -2.57 18.74
CA GLY A 290 -6.65 -3.91 19.30
C GLY A 290 -5.79 -4.89 18.49
N ASN A 291 -6.42 -5.92 17.92
CA ASN A 291 -5.77 -6.92 17.07
C ASN A 291 -5.85 -6.61 15.57
N LYS A 292 -6.12 -5.35 15.19
CA LYS A 292 -6.24 -4.89 13.80
C LYS A 292 -5.24 -3.78 13.48
N ILE A 293 -4.90 -3.61 12.19
CA ILE A 293 -4.07 -2.49 11.71
C ILE A 293 -4.95 -1.25 11.60
N GLY A 294 -4.82 -0.32 12.53
CA GLY A 294 -5.52 0.96 12.48
C GLY A 294 -5.01 1.82 11.32
N SER A 295 -3.70 1.98 11.15
CA SER A 295 -3.14 2.69 10.00
C SER A 295 -1.69 2.28 9.81
N ALA A 296 -1.22 2.23 8.57
CA ALA A 296 0.15 1.91 8.24
C ALA A 296 0.58 2.76 7.05
N PHE A 297 1.74 3.42 7.15
CA PHE A 297 2.28 4.26 6.08
C PHE A 297 3.75 4.60 6.34
N PRO A 298 4.55 4.86 5.28
CA PRO A 298 5.93 5.29 5.44
C PRO A 298 6.00 6.77 5.87
N ILE A 299 7.09 7.13 6.52
CA ILE A 299 7.55 8.52 6.69
C ILE A 299 9.02 8.55 6.29
N ALA A 300 9.36 9.34 5.28
CA ALA A 300 10.75 9.55 4.88
C ALA A 300 11.53 10.22 6.02
N GLU A 301 12.65 9.61 6.43
CA GLU A 301 13.49 10.14 7.52
C GLU A 301 14.67 10.97 7.02
N ALA A 302 15.07 10.75 5.76
CA ALA A 302 16.15 11.46 5.09
C ALA A 302 15.72 11.93 3.70
#